data_AF-M1A191-F1
#
_entry.id   AF-M1A191-F1
#
_cell.length_a   1.000
_cell.length_b   1.000
_cell.length_c   1.000
_cell.angle_alpha   90.00
_cell.angle_beta   90.00
_cell.angle_gamma   90.00
#
_symmetry.space_group_name_H-M   'P 1'
#
loop_
_entity.id
_entity.type
_entity.pdbx_description
1 polymer ?
#
loop_
_entity_poly.entity_id
_entity_poly.type
_entity_poly.pdbx_seq_one_letter_code
_entity_poly.pdbx_strand_id
1 'polypeptide(L)' 'MAEKACVKRLQKEYRALCKEPVSHVVARPSPNDILEWHYVLEGSEGTPFAGGLYYGKIKFPPEYPFKPPGIR' A
#
# COMPACT_ATOMS: atom_id res chain seq x y z
N MET A 1 17.90 -3.95 13.51
CA MET A 1 18.14 -2.53 13.17
C MET A 1 17.42 -2.09 11.88
N ALA A 2 17.21 -2.95 10.88
CA ALA A 2 16.49 -2.61 9.63
C ALA A 2 15.00 -2.23 9.83
N GLU A 3 14.29 -2.90 10.74
CA GLU A 3 12.86 -2.70 10.99
C GLU A 3 12.48 -1.24 11.35
N LYS A 4 13.26 -0.58 12.22
CA LYS A 4 12.98 0.83 12.61
C LYS A 4 13.12 1.81 11.45
N ALA A 5 14.04 1.56 10.52
CA ALA A 5 14.20 2.41 9.33
C ALA A 5 13.07 2.17 8.33
N CYS A 6 12.68 0.90 8.13
CA CYS A 6 11.54 0.51 7.31
C CYS A 6 10.25 1.16 7.81
N VAL A 7 9.93 1.06 9.11
CA VAL A 7 8.74 1.68 9.72
C VAL A 7 8.72 3.19 9.48
N LYS A 8 9.83 3.90 9.72
CA LYS A 8 9.92 5.35 9.46
C LYS A 8 9.67 5.68 7.99
N ARG A 9 10.17 4.86 7.07
CA ARG A 9 9.93 5.03 5.64
C ARG A 9 8.45 4.85 5.31
N LEU A 10 7.83 3.76 5.74
CA LEU A 10 6.42 3.46 5.49
C LEU A 10 5.48 4.52 6.08
N GLN A 11 5.79 5.05 7.27
CA GLN A 11 5.03 6.18 7.84
C GLN A 11 5.11 7.43 6.97
N LYS A 12 6.28 7.71 6.37
CA LYS A 12 6.46 8.86 5.47
C LYS A 12 5.67 8.66 4.17
N GLU A 13 5.73 7.48 3.57
CA GLU A 13 4.96 7.13 2.36
C GLU A 13 3.45 7.21 2.64
N TYR A 14 2.98 6.70 3.80
CA TYR A 14 1.58 6.78 4.17
C TYR A 14 1.10 8.23 4.32
N ARG A 15 1.91 9.09 4.96
CA ARG A 15 1.59 10.52 5.06
C ARG A 15 1.55 11.19 3.69
N ALA A 16 2.42 10.79 2.76
CA ALA A 16 2.40 11.30 1.39
C ALA A 16 1.11 10.89 0.67
N LEU A 17 0.71 9.62 0.77
CA LEU A 17 -0.56 9.12 0.21
C LEU A 17 -1.80 9.79 0.81
N CYS A 18 -1.79 10.10 2.11
CA CYS A 18 -2.88 10.85 2.74
C CYS A 18 -2.93 12.31 2.28
N LYS A 19 -1.77 12.91 1.95
CA LYS A 19 -1.69 14.29 1.47
C LYS A 19 -2.07 14.39 0.00
N GLU A 20 -1.65 13.41 -0.80
CA GLU A 20 -1.88 13.33 -2.23
C GLU A 20 -2.48 11.95 -2.54
N PRO A 21 -3.82 11.81 -2.43
CA PRO A 21 -4.48 10.55 -2.70
C PRO A 21 -4.38 10.22 -4.19
N VAL A 22 -4.13 8.95 -4.48
CA VAL A 22 -4.06 8.45 -5.86
C VAL A 22 -5.48 8.17 -6.36
N SER A 23 -5.83 8.71 -7.52
CA SER A 23 -7.11 8.42 -8.15
C SER A 23 -7.29 6.93 -8.36
N HIS A 24 -8.48 6.40 -8.05
CA HIS A 24 -8.85 4.99 -8.20
C HIS A 24 -8.04 4.00 -7.34
N VAL A 25 -7.21 4.46 -6.41
CA VAL A 25 -6.44 3.58 -5.51
C VAL A 25 -6.48 4.12 -4.08
N VAL A 26 -6.95 3.29 -3.16
CA VAL A 26 -6.92 3.57 -1.72
C VAL A 26 -6.02 2.55 -1.06
N ALA A 27 -4.93 2.98 -0.41
CA ALA A 27 -4.04 2.08 0.33
C ALA A 27 -3.87 2.56 1.78
N ARG A 28 -3.92 1.63 2.74
CA ARG A 28 -3.76 1.93 4.17
C ARG A 28 -2.98 0.81 4.89
N PRO A 29 -2.13 1.14 5.87
CA PRO A 29 -1.50 0.15 6.73
C PRO A 29 -2.53 -0.54 7.62
N SER A 30 -2.25 -1.80 7.98
CA SER A 30 -3.00 -2.54 8.98
C SER A 30 -2.81 -1.90 10.35
N PRO A 31 -3.85 -1.82 11.20
CA PRO A 31 -3.75 -1.22 12.53
C PRO A 31 -2.79 -1.97 13.46
N ASN A 32 -2.58 -3.26 13.20
CA ASN A 32 -1.73 -4.13 14.02
C ASN A 32 -0.30 -4.27 13.49
N ASP A 33 -0.08 -4.04 12.19
CA ASP A 33 1.21 -4.22 11.54
C ASP A 33 1.38 -3.24 10.39
N ILE A 34 2.29 -2.27 10.54
CA ILE A 34 2.59 -1.30 9.48
C ILE A 34 3.30 -1.93 8.28
N LEU A 35 3.85 -3.15 8.41
CA LEU A 35 4.42 -3.90 7.30
C LEU A 35 3.35 -4.63 6.49
N GLU A 36 2.09 -4.63 6.92
CA GLU A 36 0.97 -5.13 6.14
C GLU A 36 0.08 -3.96 5.73
N TRP A 37 -0.16 -3.81 4.43
CA TRP A 37 -1.05 -2.79 3.90
C TRP A 37 -2.19 -3.43 3.13
N HIS A 38 -3.32 -2.75 3.16
CA HIS A 38 -4.55 -3.12 2.50
C HIS A 38 -4.81 -2.08 1.44
N TYR A 39 -5.06 -2.50 0.21
CA TYR A 39 -5.41 -1.58 -0.86
C TYR A 39 -6.71 -2.00 -1.55
N VAL A 40 -7.39 -1.01 -2.08
CA VAL A 40 -8.55 -1.14 -2.94
C VAL A 40 -8.24 -0.39 -4.23
N LEU A 41 -8.35 -1.08 -5.35
CA LEU A 41 -8.21 -0.53 -6.68
C LEU A 41 -9.58 -0.52 -7.34
N GLU A 42 -9.98 0.63 -7.84
CA GLU A 42 -11.18 0.78 -8.65
C GLU A 42 -10.82 0.53 -10.11
N GLY A 43 -11.58 -0.33 -10.78
CA GLY A 43 -11.33 -0.65 -12.18
C GLY A 43 -11.61 0.56 -13.06
N SER A 44 -10.64 0.87 -13.92
CA SER A 44 -10.69 2.04 -14.78
C SER A 44 -11.82 1.96 -15.81
N GLU A 45 -12.43 3.10 -16.10
CA GLU A 45 -13.45 3.24 -17.15
C GLU A 45 -12.89 2.79 -18.51
N GLY A 46 -13.73 2.11 -19.31
CA GLY A 46 -13.32 1.57 -20.61
C GLY A 46 -12.57 0.25 -20.56
N THR A 47 -12.36 -0.34 -19.38
CA THR A 47 -11.85 -1.71 -19.21
C THR A 47 -12.98 -2.67 -18.81
N PRO A 48 -12.85 -3.99 -19.01
CA PRO A 48 -13.82 -4.96 -18.50
C PRO A 48 -13.93 -4.99 -16.97
N PHE A 49 -13.04 -4.28 -16.27
CA PHE A 49 -13.03 -4.15 -14.82
C PHE A 49 -13.73 -2.87 -14.34
N ALA A 50 -14.24 -2.04 -15.25
CA ALA A 50 -14.92 -0.79 -14.92
C ALA A 50 -16.07 -1.00 -13.91
N GLY A 51 -16.09 -0.17 -12.86
CA GLY A 51 -17.07 -0.28 -11.77
C GLY A 51 -16.79 -1.41 -10.77
N GLY A 52 -15.73 -2.20 -10.97
CA GLY A 52 -15.25 -3.18 -10.00
C GLY A 52 -14.36 -2.57 -8.93
N LEU A 53 -14.45 -3.10 -7.70
CA LEU A 53 -13.54 -2.78 -6.60
C LEU A 53 -12.70 -4.02 -6.27
N TYR A 54 -11.38 -3.89 -6.44
CA TYR A 54 -10.41 -4.97 -6.27
C TYR A 54 -9.61 -4.73 -5.00
N TYR A 55 -9.87 -5.55 -4.00
CA TYR A 55 -9.13 -5.52 -2.76
C TYR A 55 -7.89 -6.42 -2.83
N GLY A 56 -6.76 -5.94 -2.30
CA GLY A 56 -5.54 -6.72 -2.18
C GLY A 56 -4.74 -6.35 -0.95
N LYS A 57 -3.68 -7.13 -0.69
CA LYS A 57 -2.78 -6.94 0.44
C LYS A 57 -1.34 -6.79 -0.04
N ILE A 58 -0.59 -5.91 0.63
CA ILE A 58 0.83 -5.69 0.39
C ILE A 58 1.56 -6.07 1.68
N LYS A 59 2.58 -6.90 1.57
CA LYS A 59 3.43 -7.30 2.68
C LYS A 59 4.85 -6.81 2.45
N PHE A 60 5.30 -5.91 3.31
CA PHE A 60 6.64 -5.33 3.28
C PHE A 60 7.61 -6.22 4.05
N PRO A 61 8.76 -6.59 3.47
CA PRO A 61 9.83 -7.22 4.24
C PRO A 61 10.47 -6.19 5.20
N PRO A 62 11.10 -6.65 6.30
CA PRO A 62 11.81 -5.77 7.23
C PRO A 62 13.01 -5.03 6.60
N GLU A 63 13.47 -5.51 5.44
CA GLU A 63 14.55 -4.93 4.64
C GLU A 63 14.07 -3.92 3.61
N TYR A 64 12.77 -3.61 3.54
CA TYR A 64 12.25 -2.56 2.66
C TYR A 64 12.90 -1.21 3.01
N PRO A 65 13.31 -0.39 2.02
CA PRO A 65 13.06 -0.51 0.58
C PRO A 65 14.11 -1.29 -0.22
N PHE A 66 15.12 -1.90 0.43
CA PHE A 66 16.17 -2.66 -0.26
C PHE A 66 15.66 -3.98 -0.85
N LYS A 67 14.62 -4.56 -0.25
CA LYS A 67 13.84 -5.66 -0.82
C LYS A 67 12.43 -5.19 -1.20
N PRO A 68 11.88 -5.68 -2.33
CA PRO A 68 10.55 -5.29 -2.77
C PRO A 68 9.45 -5.86 -1.85
N PRO A 69 8.29 -5.19 -1.74
CA PRO A 69 7.13 -5.76 -1.09
C PRO A 69 6.53 -6.89 -1.95
N GLY A 70 5.87 -7.84 -1.28
CA GLY A 70 5.03 -8.83 -1.95
C GLY A 70 3.58 -8.36 -2.01
N ILE A 71 2.90 -8.60 -3.13
CA ILE A 71 1.46 -8.39 -3.27
C ILE A 71 0.75 -9.75 -3.20
N ARG A 72 -0.38 -9.80 -2.50
CA ARG A 72 -1.26 -10.97 -2.41
C ARG A 72 -2.71 -10.58 -2.65
#